data_AF-A0A9W4TAV8-F1
#
_entry.id   AF-A0A9W4TAV8-F1
#
_cell.length_a   1.000
_cell.length_b   1.000
_cell.length_c   1.000
_cell.angle_alpha   90.00
_cell.angle_beta   90.00
_cell.angle_gamma   90.00
#
_symmetry.space_group_name_H-M   'P 1'
#
loop_
_entity.id
_entity.type
_entity.pdbx_description
1 polymer ?
#
loop_
_entity_poly.entity_id
_entity_poly.type
_entity_poly.pdbx_seq_one_letter_code
_entity_poly.pdbx_strand_id
1 'polypeptide(L)'
;AMDINNVQSLHEIVEDVLRDAIINHEQWNFEQFIETDAWKPDKDNKAVQRFIGRMKGKYDIKIPVPGGRFSYVVTHPDMTFDLHGRKLEPTKGEKMEFVDVAKELGKELDLYHYYEKTIIGLCARFIMYDKRHEPTPSDKIMQIKNPDEKYKQIDDHAQKKAKSWLEGFVKENIVVNGITSEMMKSRGVIYKRAYREAVKKAQEILYQKIGSSYEIFHGEWLSYEIFMA
;
A
#
# COMPACT_ATOMS: atom_id res chain seq x y z
N ALA A 1 22.70 -7.29 22.16
CA ALA A 1 24.11 -6.92 21.90
C ALA A 1 24.59 -7.80 20.75
N MET A 2 25.27 -7.25 19.74
CA MET A 2 25.84 -8.09 18.66
C MET A 2 26.93 -9.00 19.23
N ASP A 3 26.92 -10.26 18.81
CA ASP A 3 28.00 -11.21 19.11
C ASP A 3 29.32 -10.69 18.52
N ILE A 4 30.42 -10.86 19.24
CA ILE A 4 31.75 -10.45 18.79
C ILE A 4 32.21 -11.24 17.55
N ASN A 5 31.56 -12.37 17.27
CA ASN A 5 31.77 -13.22 16.10
C ASN A 5 30.74 -12.98 14.98
N ASN A 6 29.93 -11.92 15.06
CA ASN A 6 28.94 -11.66 14.02
C ASN A 6 29.63 -11.28 12.70
N VAL A 7 29.52 -12.17 11.71
CA VAL A 7 30.04 -11.97 10.34
C VAL A 7 29.01 -11.35 9.39
N GLN A 8 27.78 -11.13 9.86
CA GLN A 8 26.71 -10.55 9.05
C GLN A 8 26.98 -9.06 8.78
N SER A 9 26.73 -8.66 7.54
CA SER A 9 26.67 -7.25 7.16
C SER A 9 25.47 -6.56 7.79
N LEU A 10 25.53 -5.23 7.94
CA LEU A 10 24.37 -4.42 8.35
C LEU A 10 23.15 -4.63 7.44
N HIS A 11 23.41 -4.91 6.16
CA HIS A 11 22.37 -5.19 5.18
C HIS A 11 21.62 -6.48 5.53
N GLU A 12 22.33 -7.57 5.81
CA GLU A 12 21.74 -8.86 6.21
C GLU A 12 20.98 -8.75 7.54
N ILE A 13 21.54 -8.03 8.52
CA ILE A 13 20.88 -7.82 9.81
C ILE A 13 19.55 -7.07 9.63
N VAL A 14 19.53 -6.01 8.80
CA VAL A 14 18.30 -5.25 8.53
C VAL A 14 17.28 -6.11 7.78
N GLU A 15 17.72 -6.92 6.82
CA GLU A 15 16.85 -7.87 6.12
C GLU A 15 16.21 -8.87 7.08
N ASP A 16 17.01 -9.51 7.93
CA ASP A 16 16.55 -10.52 8.88
C ASP A 16 15.57 -9.93 9.88
N VAL A 17 15.87 -8.76 10.44
CA VAL A 17 14.98 -8.06 11.38
C VAL A 17 13.65 -7.66 10.72
N LEU A 18 13.69 -7.15 9.49
CA LEU A 18 12.45 -6.78 8.78
C LEU A 18 11.64 -8.00 8.37
N ARG A 19 12.30 -9.08 7.95
CA ARG A 19 11.64 -10.33 7.59
C ARG A 19 10.97 -10.96 8.81
N ASP A 20 11.66 -11.00 9.95
CA ASP A 20 11.13 -11.48 11.22
C ASP A 20 9.93 -10.63 11.68
N ALA A 21 10.07 -9.30 11.62
CA ALA A 21 8.99 -8.34 11.88
C ALA A 21 7.73 -8.61 11.05
N ILE A 22 7.89 -8.98 9.78
CA ILE A 22 6.79 -9.26 8.86
C ILE A 22 6.16 -10.63 9.14
N ILE A 23 6.96 -11.67 9.40
CA ILE A 23 6.47 -13.06 9.56
C ILE A 23 5.85 -13.27 10.94
N ASN A 24 6.52 -12.80 11.99
CA ASN A 24 6.11 -13.00 13.37
C ASN A 24 5.11 -11.92 13.80
N HIS A 25 3.93 -11.93 13.18
CA HIS A 25 2.86 -10.96 13.43
C HIS A 25 2.37 -10.96 14.89
N GLU A 26 2.49 -12.09 15.60
CA GLU A 26 2.15 -12.22 17.03
C GLU A 26 3.00 -11.32 17.95
N GLN A 27 4.17 -10.88 17.49
CA GLN A 27 5.01 -9.97 18.28
C GLN A 27 4.40 -8.56 18.41
N TRP A 28 3.47 -8.21 17.51
CA TRP A 28 2.88 -6.89 17.45
C TRP A 28 1.54 -6.84 18.18
N ASN A 29 1.34 -5.78 18.95
CA ASN A 29 0.06 -5.49 19.54
C ASN A 29 -0.67 -4.42 18.70
N PHE A 30 -1.97 -4.61 18.46
CA PHE A 30 -2.86 -3.68 17.79
C PHE A 30 -2.71 -2.23 18.30
N GLU A 31 -2.55 -2.02 19.61
CA GLU A 31 -2.38 -0.68 20.18
C GLU A 31 -1.15 0.08 19.64
N GLN A 32 -0.12 -0.62 19.17
CA GLN A 32 1.09 -0.01 18.61
C GLN A 32 0.85 0.67 17.25
N PHE A 33 -0.27 0.34 16.60
CA PHE A 33 -0.63 0.86 15.27
C PHE A 33 -1.64 2.01 15.32
N ILE A 34 -2.06 2.42 16.51
CA ILE A 34 -3.01 3.53 16.69
C ILE A 34 -2.33 4.85 16.34
N GLU A 35 -2.81 5.50 15.27
CA GLU A 35 -2.48 6.87 14.92
C GLU A 35 -3.56 7.83 15.47
N THR A 36 -3.25 9.12 15.52
CA THR A 36 -4.20 10.16 15.94
C THR A 36 -4.15 11.34 14.98
N ASP A 37 -5.30 11.94 14.69
CA ASP A 37 -5.41 13.18 13.90
C ASP A 37 -6.50 14.10 14.50
N ALA A 38 -6.62 15.31 13.99
CA ALA A 38 -7.63 16.29 14.39
C ALA A 38 -8.62 16.54 13.25
N TRP A 39 -9.92 16.53 13.56
CA TRP A 39 -10.94 16.86 12.58
C TRP A 39 -10.99 18.36 12.35
N LYS A 40 -10.54 18.82 11.18
CA LYS A 40 -10.56 20.24 10.80
C LYS A 40 -11.28 20.37 9.45
N PRO A 41 -12.62 20.60 9.44
CA PRO A 41 -13.40 20.62 8.20
C PRO A 41 -12.90 21.68 7.21
N ASP A 42 -12.38 22.80 7.72
CA ASP A 42 -11.90 23.93 6.90
C ASP A 42 -10.46 23.76 6.38
N LYS A 43 -9.80 22.63 6.66
CA LYS A 43 -8.45 22.33 6.15
C LYS A 43 -8.52 21.28 5.07
N ASP A 44 -7.72 21.44 4.01
CA ASP A 44 -7.60 20.48 2.90
C ASP A 44 -6.77 19.23 3.29
N ASN A 45 -7.23 18.52 4.32
CA ASN A 45 -6.71 17.19 4.64
C ASN A 45 -7.58 16.14 3.95
N LYS A 46 -7.28 15.87 2.68
CA LYS A 46 -8.07 14.95 1.83
C LYS A 46 -8.25 13.56 2.43
N ALA A 47 -7.26 13.04 3.17
CA ALA A 47 -7.36 11.73 3.81
C ALA A 47 -8.41 11.75 4.93
N VAL A 48 -8.31 12.71 5.85
CA VAL A 48 -9.27 12.85 6.96
C VAL A 48 -10.66 13.22 6.44
N GLN A 49 -10.77 14.10 5.45
CA GLN A 49 -12.06 14.46 4.85
C GLN A 49 -12.76 13.27 4.21
N ARG A 50 -12.05 12.44 3.44
CA ARG A 50 -12.61 11.20 2.87
C ARG A 50 -13.01 10.21 3.95
N PHE A 51 -12.14 10.01 4.94
CA PHE A 51 -12.40 9.15 6.09
C PHE A 51 -13.69 9.56 6.82
N ILE A 52 -13.77 10.81 7.27
CA ILE A 52 -14.95 11.34 7.98
C ILE A 52 -16.18 11.32 7.07
N GLY A 53 -16.04 11.64 5.79
CA GLY A 53 -17.11 11.55 4.81
C GLY A 53 -17.70 10.13 4.69
N ARG A 54 -16.85 9.10 4.72
CA ARG A 54 -17.26 7.69 4.71
C ARG A 54 -17.88 7.23 6.03
N MET A 55 -17.39 7.77 7.15
CA MET A 55 -17.90 7.43 8.48
C MET A 55 -19.25 8.06 8.80
N LYS A 56 -19.54 9.22 8.19
CA LYS A 56 -20.83 9.90 8.31
C LYS A 56 -21.98 8.99 7.84
N GLY A 57 -23.12 9.10 8.51
CA GLY A 57 -24.30 8.27 8.32
C GLY A 57 -24.23 6.94 9.07
N LYS A 58 -23.09 6.24 9.06
CA LYS A 58 -22.94 4.94 9.75
C LYS A 58 -22.47 5.08 11.19
N TYR A 59 -21.58 6.04 11.47
CA TYR A 59 -20.93 6.22 12.77
C TYR A 59 -20.96 7.69 13.22
N ASP A 60 -22.07 8.39 12.99
CA ASP A 60 -22.20 9.82 13.28
C ASP A 60 -21.82 10.19 14.72
N ILE A 61 -22.16 9.33 15.69
CA ILE A 61 -21.84 9.53 17.11
C ILE A 61 -20.33 9.50 17.41
N LYS A 62 -19.53 8.92 16.51
CA LYS A 62 -18.06 8.81 16.66
C LYS A 62 -17.33 9.96 15.96
N ILE A 63 -18.02 10.76 15.15
CA ILE A 63 -17.40 11.89 14.47
C ILE A 63 -17.06 12.95 15.53
N PRO A 64 -15.78 13.33 15.68
CA PRO A 64 -15.40 14.36 16.64
C PRO A 64 -15.98 15.72 16.22
N VAL A 65 -16.18 16.60 17.20
CA VAL A 65 -16.46 18.01 16.93
C VAL A 65 -15.31 18.65 16.15
N PRO A 66 -15.54 19.70 15.34
CA PRO A 66 -14.47 20.45 14.70
C PRO A 66 -13.39 20.88 15.70
N GLY A 67 -12.13 20.61 15.38
CA GLY A 67 -10.96 20.78 16.24
C GLY A 67 -10.66 19.58 17.16
N GLY A 68 -11.62 18.67 17.37
CA GLY A 68 -11.47 17.48 18.19
C GLY A 68 -10.51 16.46 17.59
N ARG A 69 -9.77 15.76 18.46
CA ARG A 69 -8.89 14.66 18.06
C ARG A 69 -9.64 13.34 18.05
N PHE A 70 -9.20 12.44 17.18
CA PHE A 70 -9.68 11.07 17.10
C PHE A 70 -8.51 10.11 16.89
N SER A 71 -8.72 8.87 17.31
CA SER A 71 -7.77 7.77 17.11
C SER A 71 -8.25 6.88 15.97
N TYR A 72 -7.32 6.40 15.15
CA TYR A 72 -7.63 5.52 14.03
C TYR A 72 -6.47 4.55 13.77
N VAL A 73 -6.76 3.52 12.98
CA VAL A 73 -5.77 2.63 12.37
C VAL A 73 -5.91 2.67 10.84
N VAL A 74 -4.91 2.20 10.12
CA VAL A 74 -4.98 2.00 8.66
C VAL A 74 -5.11 0.51 8.40
N THR A 75 -6.21 0.11 7.76
CA THR A 75 -6.55 -1.30 7.52
C THR A 75 -6.26 -1.69 6.08
N HIS A 76 -6.06 -2.99 5.87
CA HIS A 76 -6.03 -3.53 4.53
C HIS A 76 -7.42 -3.34 3.88
N PRO A 77 -7.49 -2.95 2.59
CA PRO A 77 -8.78 -2.79 1.92
C PRO A 77 -9.47 -4.13 1.70
N ASP A 78 -10.79 -4.16 1.85
CA ASP A 78 -11.61 -5.38 1.63
C ASP A 78 -11.57 -5.84 0.16
N MET A 79 -11.47 -4.87 -0.77
CA MET A 79 -11.37 -5.12 -2.20
C MET A 79 -10.03 -4.64 -2.74
N THR A 80 -9.31 -5.53 -3.40
CA THR A 80 -7.99 -5.24 -3.99
C THR A 80 -8.04 -5.07 -5.51
N PHE A 81 -9.14 -5.48 -6.16
CA PHE A 81 -9.34 -5.40 -7.60
C PHE A 81 -10.74 -4.88 -7.92
N ASP A 82 -10.86 -4.16 -9.03
CA ASP A 82 -12.16 -3.87 -9.64
C ASP A 82 -12.67 -5.07 -10.46
N LEU A 83 -13.88 -4.94 -11.02
CA LEU A 83 -14.50 -5.97 -11.85
C LEU A 83 -13.68 -6.34 -13.09
N HIS A 84 -12.88 -5.41 -13.61
CA HIS A 84 -12.00 -5.65 -14.76
C HIS A 84 -10.69 -6.37 -14.36
N GLY A 85 -10.50 -6.65 -13.07
CA GLY A 85 -9.26 -7.20 -12.53
C GLY A 85 -8.11 -6.18 -12.48
N ARG A 86 -8.39 -4.87 -12.55
CA ARG A 86 -7.39 -3.82 -12.30
C ARG A 86 -7.22 -3.65 -10.80
N LYS A 87 -5.97 -3.55 -10.37
CA LYS A 87 -5.65 -3.39 -8.94
C LYS A 87 -6.17 -2.02 -8.48
N LEU A 88 -6.88 -2.02 -7.36
CA LEU A 88 -7.31 -0.80 -6.68
C LEU A 88 -6.14 -0.23 -5.88
N GLU A 89 -6.00 1.09 -5.89
CA GLU A 89 -5.02 1.81 -5.08
C GLU A 89 -5.78 2.76 -4.13
N PRO A 90 -6.47 2.21 -3.11
CA PRO A 90 -7.26 3.02 -2.19
C PRO A 90 -6.35 3.97 -1.42
N THR A 91 -6.84 5.19 -1.29
CA THR A 91 -6.15 6.26 -0.59
C THR A 91 -6.15 6.01 0.92
N LYS A 92 -5.23 6.64 1.66
CA LYS A 92 -5.15 6.50 3.12
C LYS A 92 -6.52 6.70 3.79
N GLY A 93 -7.27 7.73 3.38
CA GLY A 93 -8.59 8.02 3.96
C GLY A 93 -9.63 6.91 3.76
N GLU A 94 -9.53 6.15 2.67
CA GLU A 94 -10.41 5.00 2.40
C GLU A 94 -10.02 3.79 3.25
N LYS A 95 -8.73 3.66 3.60
CA LYS A 95 -8.18 2.62 4.48
C LYS A 95 -8.24 2.95 5.97
N MET A 96 -8.47 4.20 6.35
CA MET A 96 -8.52 4.61 7.76
C MET A 96 -9.77 4.03 8.43
N GLU A 97 -9.63 3.50 9.65
CA GLU A 97 -10.76 3.04 10.47
C GLU A 97 -10.67 3.52 11.92
N PHE A 98 -11.83 3.80 12.53
CA PHE A 98 -11.86 4.06 13.98
C PHE A 98 -11.36 2.81 14.73
N VAL A 99 -10.57 3.02 15.79
CA VAL A 99 -9.89 1.95 16.55
C VAL A 99 -10.87 0.88 17.02
N ASP A 100 -11.99 1.29 17.59
CA ASP A 100 -13.02 0.39 18.11
C ASP A 100 -13.78 -0.33 16.98
N VAL A 101 -14.11 0.37 15.89
CA VAL A 101 -14.74 -0.22 14.70
C VAL A 101 -13.84 -1.27 14.05
N ALA A 102 -12.54 -0.98 13.92
CA ALA A 102 -11.57 -1.93 13.38
C ALA A 102 -11.45 -3.19 14.25
N LYS A 103 -11.44 -3.04 15.58
CA LYS A 103 -11.45 -4.17 16.52
C LYS A 103 -12.73 -5.00 16.42
N GLU A 104 -13.89 -4.34 16.44
CA GLU A 104 -15.20 -5.00 16.37
C GLU A 104 -15.36 -5.82 15.08
N LEU A 105 -14.89 -5.27 13.96
CA LEU A 105 -14.97 -5.92 12.65
C LEU A 105 -13.80 -6.87 12.36
N GLY A 106 -12.84 -7.01 13.28
CA GLY A 106 -11.65 -7.83 13.06
C GLY A 106 -10.83 -7.41 11.83
N LYS A 107 -10.76 -6.11 11.55
CA LYS A 107 -10.07 -5.58 10.36
C LYS A 107 -8.57 -5.82 10.46
N GLU A 108 -8.00 -6.42 9.42
CA GLU A 108 -6.57 -6.59 9.28
C GLU A 108 -5.88 -5.24 9.02
N LEU A 109 -4.71 -5.02 9.61
CA LEU A 109 -3.95 -3.79 9.48
C LEU A 109 -3.18 -3.76 8.15
N ASP A 110 -3.07 -2.58 7.54
CA ASP A 110 -2.17 -2.37 6.41
C ASP A 110 -0.73 -2.22 6.93
N LEU A 111 -0.08 -3.35 7.24
CA LEU A 111 1.27 -3.34 7.78
C LEU A 111 2.26 -2.56 6.90
N TYR A 112 2.07 -2.59 5.58
CA TYR A 112 2.94 -1.86 4.66
C TYR A 112 2.93 -0.35 4.93
N HIS A 113 1.75 0.24 5.20
CA HIS A 113 1.63 1.66 5.57
C HIS A 113 2.51 2.02 6.77
N TYR A 114 2.57 1.15 7.78
CA TYR A 114 3.35 1.38 8.99
C TYR A 114 4.85 1.19 8.78
N TYR A 115 5.25 0.20 7.98
CA TYR A 115 6.65 0.01 7.59
C TYR A 115 7.18 1.17 6.75
N GLU A 116 6.44 1.56 5.71
CA GLU A 116 6.85 2.56 4.72
C GLU A 116 7.16 3.92 5.35
N LYS A 117 6.34 4.36 6.31
CA LYS A 117 6.37 5.71 6.85
C LYS A 117 7.55 5.97 7.79
N THR A 118 7.88 4.99 8.65
CA THR A 118 8.83 5.21 9.76
C THR A 118 9.96 4.21 9.74
N ILE A 119 9.67 2.92 9.63
CA ILE A 119 10.65 1.86 9.82
C ILE A 119 11.64 1.85 8.64
N ILE A 120 11.14 1.87 7.41
CA ILE A 120 11.98 1.84 6.20
C ILE A 120 12.95 3.03 6.16
N GLY A 121 12.48 4.24 6.52
CA GLY A 121 13.33 5.43 6.53
C GLY A 121 14.47 5.36 7.54
N LEU A 122 14.23 4.73 8.70
CA LEU A 122 15.25 4.49 9.72
C LEU A 122 16.22 3.39 9.26
N CYS A 123 15.71 2.25 8.79
CA CYS A 123 16.49 1.13 8.26
C CYS A 123 17.40 1.54 7.11
N ALA A 124 16.92 2.41 6.20
CA ALA A 124 17.70 2.90 5.06
C ALA A 124 19.02 3.55 5.48
N ARG A 125 19.05 4.26 6.62
CA ARG A 125 20.27 4.91 7.12
C ARG A 125 21.34 3.92 7.59
N PHE A 126 20.96 2.71 7.97
CA PHE A 126 21.92 1.68 8.38
C PHE A 126 22.59 1.00 7.18
N ILE A 127 21.89 0.89 6.06
CA ILE A 127 22.38 0.13 4.90
C ILE A 127 22.89 1.02 3.77
N MET A 128 22.65 2.34 3.81
CA MET A 128 22.97 3.24 2.69
C MET A 128 24.45 3.28 2.28
N TYR A 129 25.37 2.92 3.18
CA TYR A 129 26.81 2.83 2.86
C TYR A 129 27.21 1.50 2.20
N ASP A 130 26.25 0.61 1.92
CA ASP A 130 26.48 -0.55 1.07
C ASP A 130 26.80 -0.08 -0.36
N LYS A 131 27.81 -0.70 -0.99
CA LYS A 131 28.23 -0.44 -2.37
C LYS A 131 27.09 -0.55 -3.38
N ARG A 132 26.06 -1.35 -3.09
CA ARG A 132 24.84 -1.49 -3.91
C ARG A 132 24.06 -0.19 -4.07
N HIS A 133 24.24 0.76 -3.16
CA HIS A 133 23.51 2.04 -3.13
C HIS A 133 24.38 3.23 -3.52
N GLU A 134 25.68 3.02 -3.76
CA GLU A 134 26.57 4.07 -4.23
C GLU A 134 26.19 4.52 -5.66
N PRO A 135 26.34 5.82 -5.98
CA PRO A 135 26.16 6.30 -7.33
C PRO A 135 27.23 5.72 -8.26
N THR A 136 26.83 5.45 -9.49
CA THR A 136 27.72 4.96 -10.54
C THR A 136 28.64 6.08 -11.05
N PRO A 137 29.82 5.76 -11.61
CA PRO A 137 30.71 6.76 -12.21
C PRO A 137 30.06 7.61 -13.32
N SER A 138 29.05 7.07 -14.00
CA SER A 138 28.28 7.75 -15.04
C SER A 138 27.23 8.74 -14.51
N ASP A 139 26.90 8.71 -13.22
CA ASP A 139 25.88 9.57 -12.67
C ASP A 139 26.32 11.04 -12.68
N LYS A 140 25.37 11.93 -12.99
CA LYS A 140 25.60 13.39 -13.02
C LYS A 140 26.18 13.92 -11.70
N ILE A 141 25.85 13.26 -10.59
CA ILE A 141 26.35 13.56 -9.24
C ILE A 141 27.89 13.50 -9.19
N MET A 142 28.51 12.60 -9.97
CA MET A 142 29.96 12.45 -9.99
C MET A 142 30.70 13.62 -10.65
N GLN A 143 30.00 14.38 -11.50
CA GLN A 143 30.52 15.53 -12.24
C GLN A 143 30.46 16.85 -11.45
N ILE A 144 29.86 16.85 -10.26
CA ILE A 144 29.77 18.03 -9.39
C ILE A 144 31.18 18.43 -8.94
N LYS A 145 31.53 19.71 -9.14
CA LYS A 145 32.85 20.26 -8.81
C LYS A 145 32.98 20.64 -7.34
N ASN A 146 31.91 21.16 -6.74
CA ASN A 146 31.90 21.53 -5.33
C ASN A 146 31.90 20.26 -4.46
N PRO A 147 32.94 20.01 -3.64
CA PRO A 147 33.03 18.78 -2.85
C PRO A 147 31.89 18.61 -1.85
N ASP A 148 31.53 19.66 -1.11
CA ASP A 148 30.49 19.60 -0.07
C ASP A 148 29.11 19.31 -0.68
N GLU A 149 28.80 19.95 -1.80
CA GLU A 149 27.58 19.69 -2.55
C GLU A 149 27.56 18.27 -3.11
N LYS A 150 28.69 17.80 -3.63
CA LYS A 150 28.84 16.43 -4.13
C LYS A 150 28.58 15.41 -3.01
N TYR A 151 29.19 15.58 -1.84
CA TYR A 151 29.00 14.67 -0.72
C TYR A 151 27.53 14.62 -0.26
N LYS A 152 26.86 15.77 -0.13
CA LYS A 152 25.44 15.82 0.21
C LYS A 152 24.58 15.07 -0.82
N GLN A 153 24.83 15.27 -2.11
CA GLN A 153 24.07 14.58 -3.16
C GLN A 153 24.34 13.08 -3.22
N ILE A 154 25.56 12.64 -2.91
CA ILE A 154 25.91 11.21 -2.81
C ILE A 154 25.14 10.57 -1.63
N ASP A 155 25.15 11.21 -0.47
CA ASP A 155 24.46 10.72 0.73
C ASP A 155 22.94 10.63 0.50
N ASP A 156 22.34 11.70 -0.04
CA ASP A 156 20.92 11.72 -0.43
C ASP A 156 20.57 10.64 -1.46
N HIS A 157 21.45 10.40 -2.43
CA HIS A 157 21.26 9.35 -3.45
C HIS A 157 21.26 7.97 -2.81
N ALA A 158 22.29 7.67 -2.01
CA ALA A 158 22.45 6.39 -1.36
C ALA A 158 21.29 6.09 -0.41
N GLN A 159 20.86 7.08 0.39
CA GLN A 159 19.71 6.92 1.28
C GLN A 159 18.42 6.66 0.48
N LYS A 160 18.19 7.38 -0.63
CA LYS A 160 17.01 7.15 -1.50
C LYS A 160 17.04 5.77 -2.15
N LYS A 161 18.20 5.29 -2.59
CA LYS A 161 18.39 3.95 -3.16
C LYS A 161 18.12 2.87 -2.12
N ALA A 162 18.70 2.99 -0.93
CA ALA A 162 18.45 2.09 0.19
C ALA A 162 16.97 2.05 0.56
N LYS A 163 16.32 3.22 0.67
CA LYS A 163 14.89 3.32 0.95
C LYS A 163 14.04 2.60 -0.10
N SER A 164 14.29 2.88 -1.38
CA SER A 164 13.56 2.26 -2.50
C SER A 164 13.76 0.75 -2.55
N TRP A 165 14.96 0.26 -2.22
CA TRP A 165 15.25 -1.16 -2.14
C TRP A 165 14.45 -1.83 -1.01
N LEU A 166 14.45 -1.23 0.19
CA LEU A 166 13.68 -1.71 1.34
C LEU A 166 12.17 -1.67 1.09
N GLU A 167 11.66 -0.66 0.39
CA GLU A 167 10.25 -0.59 -0.03
C GLU A 167 9.88 -1.80 -0.91
N GLY A 168 10.76 -2.21 -1.82
CA GLY A 168 10.59 -3.41 -2.63
C GLY A 168 10.66 -4.69 -1.79
N PHE A 169 11.69 -4.81 -0.95
CA PHE A 169 11.88 -5.94 -0.05
C PHE A 169 10.65 -6.19 0.83
N VAL A 170 10.15 -5.15 1.50
CA VAL A 170 8.96 -5.27 2.37
C VAL A 170 7.71 -5.61 1.54
N LYS A 171 7.50 -4.97 0.38
CA LYS A 171 6.36 -5.29 -0.52
C LYS A 171 6.36 -6.75 -0.96
N GLU A 172 7.53 -7.32 -1.19
CA GLU A 172 7.67 -8.70 -1.66
C GLU A 172 7.40 -9.72 -0.54
N ASN A 173 7.87 -9.42 0.67
CA ASN A 173 7.81 -10.33 1.82
C ASN A 173 6.54 -10.20 2.66
N ILE A 174 5.79 -9.08 2.59
CA ILE A 174 4.51 -8.95 3.30
C ILE A 174 3.53 -10.01 2.79
N VAL A 175 2.92 -10.69 3.76
CA VAL A 175 1.82 -11.62 3.55
C VAL A 175 0.58 -11.03 4.20
N VAL A 176 -0.47 -10.84 3.41
CA VAL A 176 -1.77 -10.31 3.89
C VAL A 176 -2.81 -11.40 3.72
N ASN A 177 -3.47 -11.84 4.80
CA ASN A 177 -4.39 -12.98 4.80
C ASN A 177 -3.84 -14.26 4.12
N GLY A 178 -2.54 -14.56 4.31
CA GLY A 178 -1.89 -15.70 3.65
C GLY A 178 -1.62 -15.50 2.16
N ILE A 179 -1.79 -14.28 1.63
CA ILE A 179 -1.58 -13.95 0.22
C ILE A 179 -0.30 -13.15 0.07
N THR A 180 0.63 -13.67 -0.71
CA THR A 180 1.88 -12.98 -1.04
C THR A 180 1.69 -11.96 -2.17
N SER A 181 2.67 -11.08 -2.35
CA SER A 181 2.71 -10.16 -3.50
C SER A 181 2.60 -10.87 -4.86
N GLU A 182 3.21 -12.04 -5.01
CA GLU A 182 3.15 -12.84 -6.23
C GLU A 182 1.78 -13.48 -6.45
N MET A 183 1.14 -13.98 -5.38
CA MET A 183 -0.23 -14.46 -5.44
C MET A 183 -1.22 -13.33 -5.78
N MET A 184 -0.98 -12.10 -5.31
CA MET A 184 -1.79 -10.95 -5.71
C MET A 184 -1.63 -10.63 -7.20
N LYS A 185 -0.41 -10.65 -7.75
CA LYS A 185 -0.18 -10.44 -9.18
C LYS A 185 -0.91 -11.50 -10.02
N SER A 186 -0.80 -12.77 -9.63
CA SER A 186 -1.45 -13.88 -10.36
C SER A 186 -2.97 -13.77 -10.32
N ARG A 187 -3.56 -13.40 -9.18
CA ARG A 187 -5.01 -13.10 -9.07
C ARG A 187 -5.45 -12.01 -10.04
N GLY A 188 -4.70 -10.91 -10.14
CA GLY A 188 -5.01 -9.84 -11.09
C GLY A 188 -5.03 -10.32 -12.54
N VAL A 189 -4.11 -11.22 -12.93
CA VAL A 189 -4.11 -11.84 -14.27
C VAL A 189 -5.34 -12.73 -14.47
N ILE A 190 -5.69 -13.54 -13.47
CA ILE A 190 -6.86 -14.43 -13.51
C ILE A 190 -8.15 -13.62 -13.63
N TYR A 191 -8.32 -12.56 -12.84
CA TYR A 191 -9.52 -11.72 -12.86
C TYR A 191 -9.68 -10.99 -14.20
N LYS A 192 -8.59 -10.43 -14.75
CA LYS A 192 -8.60 -9.85 -16.10
C LYS A 192 -9.03 -10.87 -17.16
N ARG A 193 -8.55 -12.11 -17.06
CA ARG A 193 -8.92 -13.18 -17.99
C ARG A 193 -10.40 -13.54 -17.82
N ALA A 194 -10.86 -13.77 -16.60
CA ALA A 194 -12.24 -14.09 -16.29
C ALA A 194 -13.22 -13.02 -16.81
N TYR A 195 -12.89 -11.74 -16.58
CA TYR A 195 -13.67 -10.61 -17.10
C TYR A 195 -13.76 -10.64 -18.63
N ARG A 196 -12.64 -10.84 -19.33
CA ARG A 196 -12.62 -10.92 -20.81
C ARG A 196 -13.45 -12.08 -21.34
N GLU A 197 -13.35 -13.26 -20.73
CA GLU A 197 -14.15 -14.42 -21.12
C GLU A 197 -15.64 -14.20 -20.86
N ALA A 198 -16.01 -13.58 -19.74
CA ALA A 198 -17.39 -13.22 -19.44
C ALA A 198 -17.95 -12.26 -20.50
N VAL A 199 -17.23 -11.17 -20.80
CA VAL A 199 -17.56 -10.20 -21.87
C VAL A 199 -17.82 -10.92 -23.20
N LYS A 200 -16.88 -11.78 -23.62
CA LYS A 200 -17.00 -12.53 -24.87
C LYS A 200 -18.24 -13.44 -24.87
N LYS A 201 -18.50 -14.15 -23.77
CA LYS A 201 -19.65 -15.04 -23.65
C LYS A 201 -20.98 -14.28 -23.71
N ALA A 202 -21.07 -13.13 -23.05
CA ALA A 202 -22.27 -12.31 -23.12
C ALA A 202 -22.51 -11.77 -24.54
N GLN A 203 -21.46 -11.33 -25.23
CA GLN A 203 -21.54 -10.90 -26.62
C GLN A 203 -22.05 -12.02 -27.54
N GLU A 204 -21.53 -13.25 -27.39
CA GLU A 204 -22.03 -14.42 -28.12
C GLU A 204 -23.52 -14.65 -27.86
N ILE A 205 -23.96 -14.62 -26.60
CA ILE A 205 -25.37 -14.84 -26.22
C ILE A 205 -26.27 -13.75 -26.81
N LEU A 206 -25.84 -12.49 -26.77
CA LEU A 206 -26.61 -11.37 -27.29
C LEU A 206 -26.73 -11.43 -28.81
N TYR A 207 -25.64 -11.71 -29.51
CA TYR A 207 -25.67 -11.90 -30.97
C TYR A 207 -26.66 -13.00 -31.37
N GLN A 208 -26.69 -14.12 -30.64
CA GLN A 208 -27.66 -15.19 -30.91
C GLN A 208 -29.12 -14.78 -30.66
N LYS A 209 -29.39 -13.87 -29.72
CA LYS A 209 -30.76 -13.44 -29.37
C LYS A 209 -31.29 -12.32 -30.25
N ILE A 210 -30.46 -11.34 -30.59
CA ILE A 210 -30.89 -10.09 -31.21
C ILE A 210 -30.10 -9.75 -32.49
N GLY A 211 -29.30 -10.68 -33.01
CA GLY A 211 -28.54 -10.49 -34.24
C GLY A 211 -27.54 -9.34 -34.13
N SER A 212 -27.26 -8.66 -35.24
CA SER A 212 -26.35 -7.51 -35.29
C SER A 212 -26.79 -6.31 -34.45
N SER A 213 -28.06 -6.24 -34.03
CA SER A 213 -28.53 -5.18 -33.13
C SER A 213 -27.85 -5.19 -31.76
N TYR A 214 -27.16 -6.27 -31.39
CA TYR A 214 -26.35 -6.30 -30.16
C TYR A 214 -25.20 -5.28 -30.15
N GLU A 215 -24.76 -4.81 -31.32
CA GLU A 215 -23.69 -3.81 -31.45
C GLU A 215 -24.05 -2.47 -30.77
N ILE A 216 -25.34 -2.17 -30.62
CA ILE A 216 -25.83 -0.99 -29.88
C ILE A 216 -25.46 -1.09 -28.38
N PHE A 217 -25.31 -2.31 -27.87
CA PHE A 217 -24.97 -2.55 -26.47
C PHE A 217 -23.45 -2.66 -26.24
N HIS A 218 -22.62 -2.59 -27.28
CA HIS A 218 -21.16 -2.55 -27.12
C HIS A 218 -20.70 -1.22 -26.48
N GLY A 219 -19.67 -1.27 -25.63
CA GLY A 219 -19.14 -0.09 -24.93
C GLY A 219 -19.73 0.08 -23.53
N GLU A 220 -20.20 1.27 -23.19
CA GLU A 220 -20.71 1.63 -21.84
C GLU A 220 -21.98 0.86 -21.42
N TRP A 221 -22.71 0.25 -22.37
CA TRP A 221 -24.02 -0.37 -22.13
C TRP A 221 -23.97 -1.86 -21.76
N LEU A 222 -22.84 -2.55 -22.00
CA LEU A 222 -22.54 -3.87 -21.42
C LEU A 222 -21.70 -3.73 -20.14
N SER A 223 -22.07 -2.77 -19.29
CA SER A 223 -21.42 -2.64 -17.99
C SER A 223 -21.94 -3.71 -17.05
N TYR A 224 -21.07 -4.66 -16.71
CA TYR A 224 -21.35 -5.65 -15.67
C TYR A 224 -21.58 -5.01 -14.29
N GLU A 225 -21.25 -3.73 -14.13
CA GLU A 225 -21.50 -2.94 -12.91
C GLU A 225 -23.00 -2.82 -12.60
N ILE A 226 -23.88 -2.93 -13.61
CA ILE A 226 -25.35 -2.91 -13.41
C ILE A 226 -25.84 -4.13 -12.61
N PHE A 227 -25.13 -5.26 -12.66
CA PHE A 227 -25.51 -6.48 -11.93
C PHE A 227 -25.07 -6.50 -10.45
N MET A 228 -24.41 -5.44 -9.98
CA MET A 228 -23.96 -5.30 -8.58
C MET A 228 -24.88 -4.43 -7.71
N ALA A 229 -25.96 -3.88 -8.28
CA ALA A 229 -26.94 -3.05 -7.57
C ALA A 229 -27.97 -3.89 -6.80
#